data_AF-A0A951YW46-F1
#
_entry.id   AF-A0A951YW46-F1
#
_cell.length_a   1.000
_cell.length_b   1.000
_cell.length_c   1.000
_cell.angle_alpha   90.00
_cell.angle_beta   90.00
_cell.angle_gamma   90.00
#
_symmetry.space_group_name_H-M   'P 1'
#
loop_
_entity.id
_entity.type
_entity.pdbx_description
1 polymer ?
#
loop_
_entity_poly.entity_id
_entity_poly.type
_entity_poly.pdbx_seq_one_letter_code
_entity_poly.pdbx_strand_id
1 'polypeptide(L)' 'MREALADRPETRVIFVSGYADEGRSDRRARIPGAVFLPKPFSLSALAETVRNLAA' A
#
# COMPACT_ATOMS: atom_id res chain seq x y z
N MET A 1 7.20 3.50 -9.05
CA MET A 1 7.29 3.41 -7.57
C MET A 1 8.71 3.63 -7.07
N ARG A 2 9.70 2.87 -7.55
CA ARG A 2 11.11 3.11 -7.21
C ARG A 2 11.53 4.57 -7.50
N GLU A 3 11.03 5.13 -8.61
CA GLU A 3 11.24 6.55 -8.97
C GLU A 3 10.61 7.52 -7.95
N ALA A 4 9.32 7.35 -7.60
CA ALA A 4 8.66 8.20 -6.61
C ALA A 4 9.32 8.14 -5.20
N LEU A 5 9.83 6.96 -4.81
CA LEU A 5 10.59 6.79 -3.57
C LEU A 5 12.05 7.27 -3.67
N ALA A 6 12.59 7.48 -4.88
CA ALA A 6 13.91 8.08 -5.05
C ALA A 6 13.87 9.58 -4.74
N ASP A 7 12.82 10.27 -5.20
CA ASP A 7 12.64 11.71 -4.96
C ASP A 7 12.05 12.01 -3.58
N ARG A 8 11.26 11.08 -3.03
CA ARG A 8 10.58 11.22 -1.73
C ARG A 8 10.59 9.90 -0.96
N PRO A 9 11.73 9.54 -0.34
CA PRO A 9 11.90 8.26 0.36
C PRO A 9 10.95 8.07 1.55
N GLU A 10 10.44 9.17 2.13
CA GLU A 10 9.51 9.13 3.27
C GLU A 10 8.03 8.97 2.86
N THR A 11 7.75 8.86 1.56
CA THR A 11 6.36 8.73 1.08
C THR A 11 5.78 7.38 1.46
N ARG A 12 4.72 7.40 2.28
CA ARG A 12 3.95 6.22 2.68
C ARG A 12 3.06 5.75 1.52
N VAL A 13 2.95 4.44 1.31
CA VAL A 13 2.25 3.87 0.16
C VAL A 13 1.15 2.90 0.59
N ILE A 14 -0.07 3.12 0.08
CA ILE A 14 -1.17 2.15 0.20
C ILE A 14 -1.41 1.51 -1.15
N PHE A 15 -1.32 0.19 -1.21
CA PHE A 15 -1.70 -0.61 -2.38
C PHE A 15 -3.16 -1.01 -2.28
N VAL A 16 -3.94 -0.65 -3.29
CA VAL A 16 -5.35 -1.01 -3.37
C VAL A 16 -5.55 -1.98 -4.54
N SER A 17 -5.88 -3.24 -4.28
CA SER A 17 -6.00 -4.23 -5.37
C SER A 17 -7.37 -4.89 -5.47
N GLY A 18 -7.86 -5.02 -6.71
CA GLY A 18 -8.65 -6.17 -7.16
C GLY A 18 -7.76 -7.01 -8.06
N TYR A 19 -7.78 -8.34 -7.87
CA TYR A 19 -6.84 -9.33 -8.38
C TYR A 19 -5.39 -9.15 -7.90
N ALA A 20 -5.19 -9.48 -6.63
CA ALA A 20 -4.00 -10.21 -6.25
C ALA A 20 -4.13 -11.60 -6.88
N ASP A 21 -3.56 -11.79 -8.06
CA ASP A 21 -3.15 -13.14 -8.42
C ASP A 21 -2.11 -13.55 -7.38
N GLU A 22 -2.52 -14.46 -6.49
CA GLU A 22 -1.83 -14.83 -5.25
C GLU A 22 -0.37 -15.29 -5.50
N GLY A 23 -0.01 -15.56 -6.77
CA GLY A 23 1.32 -15.96 -7.23
C GLY A 23 2.37 -14.86 -7.41
N ARG A 24 2.04 -13.55 -7.29
CA ARG A 24 3.04 -12.44 -7.43
C ARG A 24 3.35 -11.68 -6.14
N SER A 25 2.99 -12.24 -4.99
CA SER A 25 3.19 -11.66 -3.65
C SER A 25 4.67 -11.44 -3.30
N ASP A 26 5.58 -12.24 -3.88
CA ASP A 26 7.00 -12.27 -3.53
C ASP A 26 7.82 -11.05 -4.02
N ARG A 27 7.37 -10.37 -5.10
CA ARG A 27 7.99 -9.10 -5.55
C ARG A 27 7.44 -7.87 -4.82
N ARG A 28 6.27 -7.98 -4.19
CA ARG A 28 5.55 -6.86 -3.56
C ARG A 28 5.95 -6.64 -2.10
N ALA A 29 6.48 -7.66 -1.43
CA ALA A 29 7.00 -7.58 -0.06
C ALA A 29 8.26 -6.71 0.12
N ARG A 30 8.78 -6.08 -0.95
CA ARG A 30 10.06 -5.36 -0.94
C ARG A 30 9.94 -3.83 -0.83
N ILE A 31 8.77 -3.28 -0.51
CA ILE A 31 8.66 -1.85 -0.19
C ILE A 31 8.48 -1.68 1.32
N PRO A 32 9.49 -1.17 2.01
CA PRO A 32 9.37 -0.78 3.42
C PRO A 32 8.26 0.25 3.61
N GLY A 33 7.35 0.03 4.57
CA GLY A 33 6.28 0.97 4.90
C GLY A 33 5.05 0.96 3.98
N ALA A 34 4.96 0.01 3.05
CA ALA A 34 3.76 -0.13 2.23
C ALA A 34 2.68 -0.99 2.91
N VAL A 35 1.43 -0.54 2.86
CA VAL A 35 0.25 -1.25 3.42
C VAL A 35 -0.69 -1.66 2.30
N PHE A 36 -1.38 -2.78 2.47
CA PHE A 36 -2.31 -3.32 1.48
C PHE A 36 -3.76 -3.19 1.92
N LEU A 37 -4.61 -2.66 1.04
CA LEU A 37 -6.05 -2.50 1.22
C LEU A 37 -6.78 -3.33 0.14
N PRO A 38 -7.33 -4.51 0.49
CA PRO A 38 -8.00 -5.38 -0.47
C PRO A 38 -9.36 -4.82 -0.90
N LYS A 39 -9.73 -5.00 -2.17
CA LYS A 39 -11.10 -4.72 -2.65
C LYS A 39 -12.03 -5.93 -2.41
N PRO A 40 -13.33 -5.69 -2.14
CA PRO A 40 -13.93 -4.39 -1.86
C PRO A 40 -13.54 -3.88 -0.46
N PHE A 41 -13.40 -2.56 -0.30
CA PHE A 41 -13.15 -1.91 0.99
C PHE A 41 -14.16 -0.79 1.22
N SER A 42 -14.39 -0.43 2.49
CA SER A 42 -15.22 0.71 2.86
C SER A 42 -14.41 2.00 2.95
N LEU A 43 -15.08 3.16 2.89
CA LEU A 43 -14.45 4.46 3.15
C LEU A 43 -13.88 4.55 4.56
N SER A 44 -14.52 3.90 5.54
CA SER A 44 -14.00 3.82 6.91
C SER A 44 -12.69 3.05 6.97
N ALA A 45 -12.59 1.90 6.29
CA ALA A 45 -11.36 1.11 6.23
C ALA A 45 -10.22 1.88 5.53
N LEU A 46 -10.52 2.67 4.50
CA LEU A 46 -9.54 3.57 3.89
C LEU A 46 -9.09 4.66 4.87
N ALA A 47 -10.03 5.32 5.57
CA ALA A 47 -9.73 6.38 6.52
C ALA A 47 -8.89 5.88 7.70
N GLU A 48 -9.17 4.68 8.22
CA GLU A 48 -8.36 4.03 9.25
C GLU A 48 -6.97 3.69 8.73
N THR A 49 -6.84 3.15 7.52
CA THR A 49 -5.55 2.84 6.92
C THR A 49 -4.68 4.10 6.79
N VAL A 50 -5.28 5.21 6.32
CA VAL A 50 -4.58 6.50 6.23
C VAL A 50 -4.20 7.03 7.61
N ARG A 51 -5.09 6.94 8.60
CA ARG A 51 -4.84 7.40 9.97
C ARG A 51 -3.70 6.63 10.64
N ASN A 52 -3.68 5.31 10.48
CA ASN A 52 -2.64 4.43 11.01
C ASN A 52 -1.29 4.70 10.35
N LEU A 53 -1.31 5.09 9.07
CA LEU A 53 -0.11 5.54 8.40
C LEU A 53 0.29 6.95 8.81
N ALA A 54 -0.65 7.85 9.15
CA ALA A 54 -0.38 9.24 9.48
C ALA A 54 0.25 9.46 10.87
N ALA A 55 -0.06 8.57 11.82
CA ALA A 55 0.51 8.53 13.17
C ALA A 55 2.02 8.22 13.16
#